data_AF-A0A940SU43-F1
#
_entry.id   AF-A0A940SU43-F1
#
_cell.length_a   1.000
_cell.length_b   1.000
_cell.length_c   1.000
_cell.angle_alpha   90.00
_cell.angle_beta   90.00
_cell.angle_gamma   90.00
#
_symmetry.space_group_name_H-M   'P 1'
#
loop_
_entity.id
_entity.type
_entity.pdbx_description
1 polymer ?
#
loop_
_entity_poly.entity_id
_entity_poly.type
_entity_poly.pdbx_seq_one_letter_code
_entity_poly.pdbx_strand_id
1 'polypeptide(L)'
;MPEIGEKLKELRQSKKMTQKTLAEILNVTPQAISKWERNKSQPDLQTLIDLSKCFNITIDEMLGNKRPSFFDGFFSKKRGRDHMGKMAQKLKENTPQNHDNRKKVIIFDKTFSLISDKGLLQTQMLNRKLELLMQENQQKIDVDTYNSNQVDQYGQLADAILLTPTFAYAKDSLEKKFTGTPVIAISKKDYGVLAAEKIYHQLITVLKH
;
A
#
# COMPACT_ATOMS: atom_id res chain seq x y z
N MET A 1 22.81 -5.39 -16.36
CA MET A 1 21.62 -4.66 -15.87
C MET A 1 20.39 -5.45 -16.28
N PRO A 2 19.33 -5.49 -15.45
CA PRO A 2 18.15 -6.30 -15.77
C PRO A 2 17.45 -5.82 -17.05
N GLU A 3 16.87 -6.77 -17.77
CA GLU A 3 16.28 -6.56 -19.10
C GLU A 3 14.81 -6.13 -18.98
N ILE A 4 14.55 -4.82 -19.09
CA ILE A 4 13.22 -4.20 -18.98
C ILE A 4 12.28 -4.53 -20.16
N GLY A 5 12.82 -4.94 -21.31
CA GLY A 5 12.09 -4.96 -22.58
C GLY A 5 10.85 -5.86 -22.60
N GLU A 6 10.99 -7.10 -22.11
CA GLU A 6 9.85 -8.02 -22.04
C GLU A 6 8.78 -7.50 -21.08
N LYS A 7 9.18 -7.00 -19.92
CA LYS A 7 8.25 -6.46 -18.92
C LYS A 7 7.49 -5.24 -19.45
N LEU A 8 8.18 -4.34 -20.14
CA LEU A 8 7.58 -3.17 -20.77
C LEU A 8 6.54 -3.58 -21.82
N LYS A 9 6.86 -4.59 -22.64
CA LYS A 9 5.95 -5.12 -23.66
C LYS A 9 4.69 -5.72 -23.03
N GLU A 10 4.85 -6.52 -21.96
CA GLU A 10 3.74 -7.10 -21.19
C GLU A 10 2.81 -6.01 -20.64
N LEU A 11 3.36 -4.99 -19.99
CA LEU A 11 2.60 -3.89 -19.38
C LEU A 11 1.85 -3.07 -20.43
N ARG A 12 2.49 -2.80 -21.57
CA ARG A 12 1.85 -2.11 -22.69
C ARG A 12 0.67 -2.94 -23.23
N GLN A 13 0.87 -4.24 -23.42
CA GLN A 13 -0.16 -5.14 -23.93
C GLN A 13 -1.32 -5.34 -22.95
N SER A 14 -1.06 -5.39 -21.64
CA SER A 14 -2.12 -5.50 -20.62
C SER A 14 -3.04 -4.28 -20.61
N LYS A 15 -2.50 -3.09 -20.93
CA LYS A 15 -3.27 -1.85 -21.15
C LYS A 15 -3.83 -1.71 -22.57
N LYS A 16 -3.71 -2.73 -23.42
CA LYS A 16 -4.15 -2.74 -24.83
C LYS A 16 -3.59 -1.58 -25.66
N MET A 17 -2.40 -1.09 -25.33
CA MET A 17 -1.75 0.02 -26.02
C MET A 17 -0.91 -0.48 -27.20
N THR A 18 -0.84 0.30 -28.29
CA THR A 18 0.15 0.07 -29.36
C THR A 18 1.49 0.73 -29.00
N GLN A 19 2.59 0.33 -29.64
CA GLN A 19 3.88 1.03 -29.46
C GLN A 19 3.77 2.52 -29.80
N LYS A 20 2.94 2.88 -30.80
CA LYS A 20 2.67 4.26 -31.17
C LYS A 20 1.96 5.02 -30.06
N THR A 21 0.90 4.45 -29.49
CA THR A 21 0.14 5.05 -28.38
C THR A 21 1.02 5.30 -27.17
N LEU A 22 1.87 4.33 -26.81
CA LEU A 22 2.80 4.51 -25.68
C LEU A 22 3.85 5.58 -25.96
N ALA A 23 4.34 5.65 -27.21
CA ALA A 23 5.30 6.66 -27.62
C ALA A 23 4.71 8.08 -27.54
N GLU A 24 3.45 8.25 -27.94
CA GLU A 24 2.71 9.52 -27.82
C GLU A 24 2.56 9.95 -26.36
N ILE A 25 2.19 9.03 -25.46
CA ILE A 25 2.05 9.30 -24.02
C ILE A 25 3.38 9.75 -23.40
N LEU A 26 4.48 9.13 -23.80
CA LEU A 26 5.81 9.38 -23.24
C LEU A 26 6.59 10.47 -23.99
N ASN A 27 5.99 11.07 -25.03
CA ASN A 27 6.65 12.03 -25.92
C ASN A 27 7.98 11.51 -26.49
N VAL A 28 7.99 10.26 -26.96
CA VAL A 28 9.14 9.62 -27.62
C VAL A 28 8.75 9.04 -28.97
N THR A 29 9.71 8.45 -29.69
CA THR A 29 9.42 7.81 -30.97
C THR A 29 8.93 6.36 -30.77
N PRO A 30 8.00 5.85 -31.61
CA PRO A 30 7.62 4.43 -31.59
C PRO A 30 8.81 3.48 -31.77
N GLN A 31 9.84 3.92 -32.51
CA GLN A 31 11.10 3.20 -32.69
C GLN A 31 11.87 3.06 -31.38
N ALA A 32 11.85 4.07 -30.50
CA ALA A 32 12.44 3.99 -29.17
C ALA A 32 11.74 2.89 -28.33
N ILE A 33 10.40 2.90 -28.29
CA ILE A 33 9.62 1.84 -27.63
C ILE A 33 10.00 0.45 -28.17
N SER A 34 10.03 0.30 -29.49
CA SER A 34 10.40 -0.97 -30.15
C SER A 34 11.81 -1.43 -29.81
N LYS A 35 12.77 -0.51 -29.67
CA LYS A 35 14.14 -0.85 -29.27
C LYS A 35 14.20 -1.25 -27.80
N TRP A 36 13.48 -0.56 -26.91
CA TRP A 36 13.40 -0.92 -25.49
C TRP A 36 12.76 -2.28 -25.29
N GLU A 37 11.63 -2.56 -25.95
CA GLU A 37 10.93 -3.85 -25.87
C GLU A 37 11.74 -5.04 -26.40
N ARG A 38 12.76 -4.78 -27.21
CA ARG A 38 13.67 -5.80 -27.78
C ARG A 38 15.06 -5.78 -27.15
N ASN A 39 15.24 -5.06 -26.04
CA ASN A 39 16.52 -4.88 -25.35
C ASN A 39 17.65 -4.37 -26.27
N LYS A 40 17.33 -3.61 -27.32
CA LYS A 40 18.30 -3.01 -28.26
C LYS A 40 18.82 -1.65 -27.80
N SER A 41 18.09 -0.99 -26.91
CA SER A 41 18.52 0.20 -26.19
C SER A 41 17.77 0.25 -24.86
N GLN A 42 18.14 1.19 -23.99
CA GLN A 42 17.45 1.39 -22.72
C GLN A 42 16.78 2.77 -22.68
N PRO A 43 15.66 2.90 -21.94
CA PRO A 43 15.13 4.21 -21.58
C PRO A 43 16.10 4.90 -20.61
N ASP A 44 16.18 6.23 -20.68
CA ASP A 44 16.93 7.01 -19.69
C ASP A 44 16.18 7.05 -18.34
N LEU A 45 16.82 7.62 -17.32
CA LEU A 45 16.26 7.70 -15.97
C LEU A 45 14.92 8.44 -15.93
N GLN A 46 14.80 9.53 -16.68
CA GLN A 46 13.58 10.33 -16.71
C GLN A 46 12.43 9.53 -17.35
N THR A 47 12.70 8.87 -18.47
CA THR A 47 11.77 7.99 -19.17
C THR A 47 11.36 6.81 -18.29
N LEU A 48 12.27 6.23 -17.50
CA LEU A 48 11.95 5.18 -16.54
C LEU A 48 10.97 5.65 -15.47
N ILE A 49 11.15 6.87 -14.96
CA ILE A 49 10.21 7.49 -14.00
C ILE A 49 8.84 7.66 -14.68
N ASP A 50 8.79 8.14 -15.91
CA ASP A 50 7.52 8.41 -16.59
C ASP A 50 6.80 7.12 -17.00
N LEU A 51 7.55 6.09 -17.38
CA LEU A 51 7.06 4.73 -17.54
C LEU A 51 6.45 4.17 -16.24
N SER A 52 7.14 4.36 -15.10
CA SER A 52 6.65 3.90 -13.79
C SER A 52 5.29 4.52 -13.44
N LYS A 53 5.12 5.83 -13.71
CA LYS A 53 3.86 6.55 -13.53
C LYS A 53 2.79 6.08 -14.52
N CYS A 54 3.16 5.92 -15.80
CA CYS A 54 2.24 5.48 -16.86
C CYS A 54 1.62 4.12 -16.53
N PHE A 55 2.40 3.20 -15.98
CA PHE A 55 1.96 1.85 -15.64
C PHE A 55 1.50 1.68 -14.18
N ASN A 56 1.70 2.70 -13.33
CA ASN A 56 1.39 2.68 -11.91
C ASN A 56 2.10 1.52 -11.17
N ILE A 57 3.40 1.35 -11.45
CA ILE A 57 4.27 0.38 -10.80
C ILE A 57 5.57 1.06 -10.36
N THR A 58 6.33 0.43 -9.48
CA THR A 58 7.66 0.91 -9.08
C THR A 58 8.72 0.65 -10.16
N ILE A 59 9.82 1.42 -10.14
CA ILE A 59 10.96 1.18 -11.02
C ILE A 59 11.59 -0.20 -10.74
N ASP A 60 11.64 -0.65 -9.49
CA ASP A 60 12.13 -1.99 -9.13
C ASP A 60 11.29 -3.11 -9.75
N GLU A 61 9.96 -3.01 -9.70
CA GLU A 61 9.05 -3.95 -10.36
C GLU A 61 9.21 -3.95 -11.88
N MET A 62 9.45 -2.78 -12.46
CA MET A 62 9.69 -2.60 -13.89
C MET A 62 11.03 -3.20 -14.32
N LEU A 63 12.06 -3.10 -13.47
CA LEU A 63 13.39 -3.68 -13.68
C LEU A 63 13.45 -5.17 -13.32
N GLY A 64 12.35 -5.82 -12.96
CA GLY A 64 12.37 -7.24 -12.62
C GLY A 64 13.21 -7.58 -11.39
N ASN A 65 13.55 -6.58 -10.56
CA ASN A 65 14.10 -6.77 -9.23
C ASN A 65 12.97 -7.28 -8.33
N LYS A 66 12.61 -8.55 -8.51
CA LYS A 66 11.76 -9.24 -7.54
C LYS A 66 12.54 -9.31 -6.24
N ARG A 67 12.25 -8.39 -5.31
CA ARG A 67 12.38 -8.78 -3.90
C ARG A 67 11.48 -10.00 -3.77
N PRO A 68 11.99 -11.15 -3.28
CA PRO A 68 11.14 -12.31 -3.08
C PRO A 68 9.94 -11.82 -2.26
N SER A 69 8.75 -11.92 -2.85
CA SER A 69 7.57 -11.66 -2.05
C SER A 69 7.63 -12.68 -0.92
N PHE A 70 7.26 -12.28 0.30
CA PHE A 70 7.13 -13.23 1.42
C PHE A 70 6.29 -14.48 1.01
N PHE A 71 5.47 -14.35 -0.03
CA PHE A 71 4.60 -15.36 -0.60
C PHE A 71 5.24 -16.25 -1.68
N ASP A 72 6.37 -15.88 -2.31
CA ASP A 72 6.97 -16.65 -3.41
C ASP A 72 7.48 -18.03 -2.93
N GLY A 73 7.94 -18.11 -1.68
CA GLY A 73 8.29 -19.37 -1.01
C GLY A 73 7.09 -20.27 -0.69
N PHE A 74 5.90 -19.68 -0.57
CA PHE A 74 4.67 -20.42 -0.24
C PHE A 74 3.99 -21.06 -1.46
N PHE A 75 4.17 -20.50 -2.66
CA PHE A 75 3.44 -20.94 -3.85
C PHE A 75 4.23 -21.86 -4.80
N SER A 76 5.49 -22.19 -4.50
CA SER A 76 6.33 -23.05 -5.35
C SER A 76 6.29 -24.53 -4.96
N LYS A 77 5.17 -25.21 -5.24
CA LYS A 77 5.11 -26.60 -5.77
C LYS A 77 3.67 -27.07 -5.92
N LYS A 78 3.46 -27.88 -6.96
CA LYS A 78 2.22 -28.50 -7.49
C LYS A 78 1.35 -29.31 -6.49
N ARG A 79 1.64 -29.29 -5.18
CA ARG A 79 0.79 -29.82 -4.08
C ARG A 79 -0.13 -28.77 -3.44
N GLY A 80 -0.20 -27.57 -4.02
CA GLY A 80 -0.95 -26.45 -3.46
C GLY A 80 -2.48 -26.58 -3.55
N ARG A 81 -3.06 -27.31 -4.50
CA ARG A 81 -4.53 -27.29 -4.68
C ARG A 81 -5.30 -27.96 -3.53
N ASP A 82 -4.87 -29.14 -3.08
CA ASP A 82 -5.57 -29.85 -2.00
C ASP A 82 -5.24 -29.25 -0.63
N HIS A 83 -4.02 -28.73 -0.46
CA HIS A 83 -3.65 -27.98 0.73
C HIS A 83 -4.38 -26.64 0.81
N MET A 84 -4.69 -26.01 -0.33
CA MET A 84 -5.42 -24.74 -0.40
C MET A 84 -6.94 -24.93 -0.27
N GLY A 85 -7.49 -26.09 -0.66
CA GLY A 85 -8.87 -26.48 -0.30
C GLY A 85 -9.00 -26.72 1.21
N LYS A 86 -8.08 -27.51 1.79
CA LYS A 86 -8.04 -27.74 3.24
C LYS A 86 -7.61 -26.53 4.04
N MET A 87 -6.78 -25.62 3.51
CA MET A 87 -6.44 -24.33 4.12
C MET A 87 -7.52 -23.30 3.91
N ALA A 88 -8.22 -23.20 2.77
CA ALA A 88 -9.39 -22.33 2.63
C ALA A 88 -10.50 -22.78 3.56
N GLN A 89 -10.65 -24.09 3.76
CA GLN A 89 -11.52 -24.66 4.77
C GLN A 89 -11.01 -24.40 6.19
N LYS A 90 -9.71 -24.57 6.49
CA LYS A 90 -9.09 -24.12 7.75
C LYS A 90 -9.01 -22.61 7.93
N LEU A 91 -9.18 -21.79 6.89
CA LEU A 91 -9.23 -20.33 6.95
C LEU A 91 -10.68 -19.88 7.12
N LYS A 92 -11.67 -20.71 6.76
CA LYS A 92 -13.07 -20.57 7.13
C LYS A 92 -13.37 -21.16 8.52
N GLU A 93 -12.66 -22.22 8.92
CA GLU A 93 -12.79 -22.90 10.22
C GLU A 93 -11.83 -22.32 11.29
N ASN A 94 -10.70 -21.71 10.89
CA ASN A 94 -9.90 -20.77 11.70
C ASN A 94 -10.07 -19.32 11.21
N THR A 95 -11.14 -19.01 10.46
CA THR A 95 -11.81 -17.74 10.78
C THR A 95 -12.19 -17.96 12.22
N PRO A 96 -11.74 -17.14 13.19
CA PRO A 96 -12.29 -17.24 14.51
C PRO A 96 -13.81 -17.15 14.34
N GLN A 97 -14.52 -18.26 14.54
CA GLN A 97 -15.93 -18.24 14.93
C GLN A 97 -16.04 -17.74 16.38
N ASN A 98 -15.22 -16.76 16.70
CA ASN A 98 -15.30 -15.92 17.86
C ASN A 98 -15.58 -14.54 17.26
N HIS A 99 -16.72 -13.97 17.59
CA HIS A 99 -16.90 -12.53 17.51
C HIS A 99 -15.83 -11.87 18.38
N ASP A 100 -14.59 -11.75 17.89
CA ASP A 100 -13.63 -10.85 18.50
C ASP A 100 -14.00 -9.46 17.99
N ASN A 101 -14.82 -8.79 18.79
CA ASN A 101 -15.36 -7.45 18.55
C ASN A 101 -14.25 -6.39 18.65
N ARG A 102 -13.09 -6.62 18.04
CA ARG A 102 -11.95 -5.71 18.02
C ARG A 102 -12.15 -4.68 16.93
N LYS A 103 -12.05 -3.41 17.30
CA LYS A 103 -12.12 -2.30 16.35
C LYS A 103 -10.79 -2.16 15.61
N LYS A 104 -10.84 -1.73 14.36
CA LYS A 104 -9.68 -1.47 13.51
C LYS A 104 -9.45 0.01 13.33
N VAL A 105 -8.29 0.49 13.75
CA VAL A 105 -7.78 1.81 13.42
C VAL A 105 -6.76 1.66 12.30
N ILE A 106 -6.88 2.48 11.26
CA ILE A 106 -5.95 2.44 10.13
C ILE A 106 -5.25 3.78 9.96
N ILE A 107 -3.92 3.76 9.98
CA ILE A 107 -3.06 4.92 9.67
C ILE A 107 -2.70 4.88 8.18
N PHE A 108 -3.10 5.90 7.42
CA PHE A 108 -2.64 6.10 6.05
C PHE A 108 -1.54 7.15 5.98
N ASP A 109 -0.44 6.78 5.34
CA ASP A 109 0.69 7.65 5.08
C ASP A 109 0.96 7.79 3.59
N LYS A 110 1.35 8.99 3.15
CA LYS A 110 1.80 9.24 1.78
C LYS A 110 3.28 8.90 1.68
N THR A 111 3.62 7.62 1.79
CA THR A 111 5.04 7.24 1.73
C THR A 111 5.54 7.17 0.28
N PHE A 112 6.55 8.00 -0.01
CA PHE A 112 7.68 7.66 -0.87
C PHE A 112 8.85 7.37 0.09
N SER A 113 9.16 6.11 0.40
CA SER A 113 10.37 5.80 1.19
C SER A 113 11.30 4.92 0.37
N LEU A 114 12.48 5.47 0.07
CA LEU A 114 13.63 4.74 -0.46
C LEU A 114 14.32 3.87 0.62
N ILE A 115 13.83 3.87 1.87
CA ILE A 115 14.56 3.37 3.05
C ILE A 115 13.86 2.17 3.74
N SER A 116 12.52 2.01 3.63
CA SER A 116 11.80 0.90 4.28
C SER A 116 10.48 0.55 3.59
N ASP A 117 10.22 -0.75 3.47
CA ASP A 117 8.99 -1.32 2.88
C ASP A 117 7.76 -1.18 3.79
N LYS A 118 7.94 -0.74 5.04
CA LYS A 118 6.86 -0.56 6.04
C LYS A 118 6.41 0.91 6.20
N GLY A 119 6.92 1.85 5.40
CA GLY A 119 6.60 3.28 5.55
C GLY A 119 7.69 4.07 6.30
N LEU A 120 7.38 5.32 6.68
CA LEU A 120 8.31 6.17 7.44
C LEU A 120 8.55 5.60 8.85
N LEU A 121 9.80 5.59 9.32
CA LEU A 121 10.17 5.09 10.66
C LEU A 121 9.33 5.75 11.78
N GLN A 122 9.01 7.04 11.60
CA GLN A 122 8.17 7.79 12.53
C GLN A 122 6.74 7.22 12.61
N THR A 123 6.13 6.84 11.47
CA THR A 123 4.80 6.21 11.43
C THR A 123 4.82 4.87 12.16
N GLN A 124 5.88 4.09 11.99
CA GLN A 124 6.05 2.81 12.68
C GLN A 124 6.26 3.00 14.20
N MET A 125 7.04 4.00 14.61
CA MET A 125 7.20 4.34 16.03
C MET A 125 5.89 4.82 16.66
N LEU A 126 5.11 5.64 15.94
CA LEU A 126 3.79 6.07 16.38
C LEU A 126 2.85 4.86 16.53
N ASN A 127 2.79 4.00 15.50
CA ASN A 127 1.97 2.80 15.52
C ASN A 127 2.31 1.93 16.73
N ARG A 128 3.60 1.67 16.97
CA ARG A 128 4.05 0.89 18.12
C ARG A 128 3.63 1.49 19.46
N LYS A 129 3.74 2.82 19.62
CA LYS A 129 3.28 3.50 20.84
C LYS A 129 1.77 3.37 21.02
N LEU A 130 0.99 3.50 19.95
CA LEU A 130 -0.46 3.31 20.01
C LEU A 130 -0.82 1.88 20.38
N GLU A 131 -0.19 0.87 19.77
CA GLU A 131 -0.38 -0.55 20.14
C GLU A 131 -0.12 -0.78 21.64
N LEU A 132 0.98 -0.25 22.17
CA LEU A 132 1.30 -0.37 23.59
C LEU A 132 0.23 0.28 24.47
N LEU A 133 -0.22 1.50 24.13
CA LEU A 133 -1.29 2.17 24.87
C LEU A 133 -2.61 1.38 24.80
N MET A 134 -2.96 0.80 23.65
CA MET A 134 -4.15 -0.05 23.52
C MET A 134 -4.02 -1.29 24.42
N GLN A 135 -2.85 -1.93 24.46
CA GLN A 135 -2.59 -3.10 25.30
C GLN A 135 -2.64 -2.76 26.80
N GLU A 136 -1.93 -1.72 27.22
CA GLU A 136 -1.88 -1.24 28.62
C GLU A 136 -3.27 -0.88 29.15
N ASN A 137 -4.10 -0.27 28.29
CA ASN A 137 -5.47 0.13 28.64
C ASN A 137 -6.53 -0.93 28.28
N GLN A 138 -6.11 -2.16 27.97
CA GLN A 138 -6.99 -3.31 27.67
C GLN A 138 -8.02 -3.02 26.55
N GLN A 139 -7.67 -2.15 25.62
CA GLN A 139 -8.50 -1.83 24.48
C GLN A 139 -8.42 -2.94 23.44
N LYS A 140 -9.59 -3.41 23.01
CA LYS A 140 -9.76 -4.33 21.89
C LYS A 140 -9.68 -3.57 20.57
N ILE A 141 -8.54 -2.97 20.30
CA ILE A 141 -8.31 -2.15 19.11
C ILE A 141 -7.01 -2.58 18.45
N ASP A 142 -7.06 -2.85 17.15
CA ASP A 142 -5.91 -3.13 16.31
C ASP A 142 -5.54 -1.88 15.51
N VAL A 143 -4.25 -1.60 15.39
CA VAL A 143 -3.75 -0.42 14.66
C VAL A 143 -2.86 -0.90 13.51
N ASP A 144 -3.35 -0.69 12.29
CA ASP A 144 -2.65 -1.07 11.05
C ASP A 144 -2.11 0.18 10.32
N THR A 145 -1.03 0.01 9.55
CA THR A 145 -0.42 1.09 8.75
C THR A 145 -0.41 0.71 7.27
N TYR A 146 -0.86 1.62 6.39
CA TYR A 146 -0.86 1.42 4.94
C TYR A 146 -0.45 2.67 4.18
N ASN A 147 -0.05 2.49 2.92
CA ASN A 147 0.20 3.62 2.03
C ASN A 147 -1.10 4.25 1.53
N SER A 148 -1.06 5.55 1.24
CA SER A 148 -2.20 6.32 0.74
C SER A 148 -2.84 5.76 -0.54
N ASN A 149 -2.08 5.08 -1.41
CA ASN A 149 -2.61 4.43 -2.61
C ASN A 149 -3.45 3.17 -2.30
N GLN A 150 -3.39 2.66 -1.08
CA GLN A 150 -4.17 1.50 -0.62
C GLN A 150 -5.42 1.92 0.17
N VAL A 151 -5.73 3.22 0.23
CA VAL A 151 -6.90 3.73 0.98
C VAL A 151 -8.21 3.12 0.50
N ASP A 152 -8.33 2.87 -0.80
CA ASP A 152 -9.52 2.25 -1.40
C ASP A 152 -9.67 0.78 -1.03
N GLN A 153 -8.56 0.09 -0.79
CA GLN A 153 -8.54 -1.33 -0.45
C GLN A 153 -8.83 -1.57 1.02
N TYR A 154 -8.24 -0.76 1.91
CA TYR A 154 -8.28 -1.01 3.36
C TYR A 154 -9.16 -0.04 4.13
N GLY A 155 -9.49 1.14 3.59
CA GLY A 155 -10.25 2.17 4.32
C GLY A 155 -11.64 1.70 4.76
N GLN A 156 -12.29 0.83 3.97
CA GLN A 156 -13.58 0.23 4.30
C GLN A 156 -13.55 -0.76 5.49
N LEU A 157 -12.35 -1.21 5.90
CA LEU A 157 -12.17 -2.10 7.04
C LEU A 157 -11.94 -1.32 8.35
N ALA A 158 -11.83 0.02 8.27
CA ALA A 158 -11.48 0.85 9.41
C ALA A 158 -12.74 1.29 10.18
N ASP A 159 -12.70 1.13 11.49
CA ASP A 159 -13.60 1.79 12.43
C ASP A 159 -13.16 3.24 12.71
N ALA A 160 -11.87 3.56 12.50
CA ALA A 160 -11.38 4.94 12.43
C ALA A 160 -10.15 5.04 11.54
N ILE A 161 -10.02 6.16 10.83
CA ILE A 161 -8.90 6.45 9.95
C ILE A 161 -8.04 7.56 10.55
N LEU A 162 -6.74 7.31 10.67
CA LEU A 162 -5.73 8.32 10.98
C LEU A 162 -4.97 8.70 9.71
N LEU A 163 -4.79 9.99 9.46
CA LEU A 163 -3.98 10.52 8.36
C LEU A 163 -2.72 11.17 8.92
N THR A 164 -1.56 10.79 8.41
CA THR A 164 -0.32 11.50 8.71
C THR A 164 -0.35 12.92 8.12
N PRO A 165 0.48 13.86 8.60
CA PRO A 165 0.48 15.24 8.11
C PRO A 165 0.69 15.36 6.58
N THR A 166 1.44 14.44 5.98
CA THR A 166 1.71 14.41 4.54
C THR A 166 0.49 14.00 3.71
N PHE A 167 -0.50 13.34 4.32
CA PHE A 167 -1.74 12.91 3.70
C PHE A 167 -3.00 13.61 4.23
N ALA A 168 -2.84 14.54 5.18
CA ALA A 168 -3.94 15.25 5.82
C ALA A 168 -4.89 15.99 4.84
N TYR A 169 -4.40 16.41 3.67
CA TYR A 169 -5.21 17.07 2.63
C TYR A 169 -6.34 16.18 2.09
N ALA A 170 -6.27 14.85 2.28
CA ALA A 170 -7.30 13.91 1.84
C ALA A 170 -8.46 13.79 2.83
N LYS A 171 -8.41 14.46 3.99
CA LYS A 171 -9.42 14.30 5.05
C LYS A 171 -10.85 14.49 4.52
N ASP A 172 -11.15 15.64 3.93
CA ASP A 172 -12.51 15.98 3.48
C ASP A 172 -13.04 15.02 2.41
N SER A 173 -12.18 14.50 1.53
CA SER A 173 -12.59 13.54 0.51
C SER A 173 -12.83 12.15 1.10
N LEU A 174 -12.04 11.74 2.10
CA LEU A 174 -12.20 10.46 2.79
C LEU A 174 -13.40 10.46 3.73
N GLU A 175 -13.72 11.57 4.41
CA GLU A 175 -14.93 11.69 5.23
C GLU A 175 -16.20 11.55 4.38
N LYS A 176 -16.20 12.11 3.16
CA LYS A 176 -17.29 11.93 2.20
C LYS A 176 -17.37 10.50 1.66
N LYS A 177 -16.22 9.85 1.47
CA LYS A 177 -16.13 8.50 0.90
C LYS A 177 -16.51 7.41 1.89
N PHE A 178 -16.05 7.51 3.13
CA PHE A 178 -16.29 6.54 4.20
C PHE A 178 -17.29 7.12 5.20
N THR A 179 -18.53 7.28 4.75
CA THR A 179 -19.61 7.85 5.58
C THR A 179 -19.81 7.01 6.83
N GLY A 180 -19.60 7.59 8.01
CA GLY A 180 -19.70 6.92 9.30
C GLY A 180 -18.36 6.45 9.88
N THR A 181 -17.27 6.48 9.10
CA THR A 181 -15.92 6.22 9.62
C THR A 181 -15.25 7.55 9.99
N PRO A 182 -14.94 7.81 11.26
CA PRO A 182 -14.24 9.03 11.66
C PRO A 182 -12.84 9.09 11.03
N VAL A 183 -12.52 10.23 10.40
CA VAL A 183 -11.22 10.51 9.80
C VAL A 183 -10.51 11.60 10.59
N ILE A 184 -9.35 11.30 11.14
CA ILE A 184 -8.55 12.19 11.97
C ILE A 184 -7.24 12.50 11.26
N ALA A 185 -7.02 13.78 10.95
CA ALA A 185 -5.70 14.24 10.50
C ALA A 185 -4.83 14.58 11.70
N ILE A 186 -3.69 13.90 11.84
CA ILE A 186 -2.72 14.16 12.92
C ILE A 186 -2.00 15.47 12.59
N SER A 187 -1.92 16.37 13.57
CA SER A 187 -1.18 17.63 13.38
C SER A 187 0.32 17.38 13.20
N LYS A 188 0.99 18.23 12.41
CA LYS A 188 2.45 18.16 12.21
C LYS A 188 3.22 18.18 13.54
N LYS A 189 2.73 18.96 14.51
CA LYS A 189 3.30 19.06 15.85
C LYS A 189 3.17 17.73 16.62
N ASP A 190 1.96 17.19 16.71
CA ASP A 190 1.67 15.97 17.48
C ASP A 190 2.36 14.75 16.87
N TYR A 191 2.42 14.69 15.53
CA TYR A 191 3.15 13.66 14.80
C TYR A 191 4.67 13.77 15.05
N GLY A 192 5.24 14.98 14.99
CA GLY A 192 6.68 15.19 15.15
C GLY A 192 7.21 14.84 16.55
N VAL A 193 6.43 15.08 17.60
CA VAL A 193 6.79 14.70 18.98
C VAL A 193 6.28 13.31 19.37
N LEU A 194 5.65 12.57 18.45
CA LEU A 194 5.03 11.26 18.69
C LEU A 194 4.09 11.30 19.91
N ALA A 195 3.16 12.26 19.93
CA ALA A 195 2.16 12.46 20.98
C ALA A 195 1.07 11.36 20.98
N ALA A 196 1.48 10.12 21.16
CA ALA A 196 0.64 8.93 21.05
C ALA A 196 -0.52 8.92 22.06
N GLU A 197 -0.31 9.39 23.29
CA GLU A 197 -1.36 9.50 24.31
C GLU A 197 -2.51 10.42 23.86
N LYS A 198 -2.17 11.58 23.30
CA LYS A 198 -3.16 12.53 22.78
C LYS A 198 -3.96 11.92 21.64
N ILE A 199 -3.28 11.25 20.70
CA ILE A 199 -3.90 10.59 19.55
C ILE A 199 -4.78 9.43 20.01
N TYR A 200 -4.31 8.65 20.99
CA TYR A 200 -5.07 7.58 21.64
C TYR A 200 -6.37 8.10 22.23
N HIS A 201 -6.34 9.17 23.04
CA HIS A 201 -7.57 9.73 23.61
C HIS A 201 -8.55 10.22 22.54
N GLN A 202 -8.06 10.78 21.45
CA GLN A 202 -8.89 11.17 20.32
C GLN A 202 -9.56 9.96 19.66
N LEU A 203 -8.80 8.88 19.43
CA LEU A 203 -9.31 7.62 18.89
C LEU A 203 -10.40 7.01 19.77
N ILE A 204 -10.15 6.89 21.08
CA ILE A 204 -11.12 6.33 22.02
C ILE A 204 -12.39 7.18 22.07
N THR A 205 -12.28 8.50 21.93
CA THR A 205 -13.44 9.39 21.90
C THR A 205 -14.32 9.12 20.67
N VAL A 206 -13.72 9.06 19.47
CA VAL A 206 -14.50 8.86 18.23
C VAL A 206 -15.03 7.44 18.09
N LEU A 207 -14.33 6.44 18.65
CA LEU A 207 -14.74 5.04 18.61
C LEU A 207 -15.79 4.69 19.68
N LYS A 208 -16.15 5.58 20.59
CA LYS A 208 -17.22 5.32 21.58
C LYS A 208 -18.63 5.67 21.09
N HIS A 209 -18.72 6.37 19.96
CA HIS A 209 -19.95 6.72 19.26
C HIS A 209 -20.23 5.74 18.12
#